data_AF-A0A4V0XN06-F1
#
_entry.id   AF-A0A4V0XN06-F1
#
_cell.length_a   1.000
_cell.length_b   1.000
_cell.length_c   1.000
_cell.angle_alpha   90.00
_cell.angle_beta   90.00
_cell.angle_gamma   90.00
#
_symmetry.space_group_name_H-M   'P 1'
#
loop_
_entity.id
_entity.type
_entity.pdbx_description
1 polymer ?
#
loop_
_entity_poly.entity_id
_entity_poly.type
_entity_poly.pdbx_seq_one_letter_code
_entity_poly.pdbx_strand_id
1 'polypeptide(L)'
;MQTLNDKTNVIPVVAALQVLADRCCDNQIVVTNQGSARIWPQLRRRPLDWHYNPSTMSGAIPLALGLALAQPQREVLAISGDGSLLMSLGSLVTVVGSGATNLTVVLLDNGLYEVTGGQETPAARVAVDYAGLARAAGFPSTAEFRDLADWQARATDVLALPGPRFIRLVVGAAPHEYLTSSTPPLAEQLAGLRLALGQ
;
A
#
# COMPACT_ATOMS: atom_id res chain seq x y z
N MET A 1 -14.41 28.04 11.11
CA MET A 1 -13.38 28.11 10.06
C MET A 1 -12.03 28.07 10.75
N GLN A 2 -11.58 26.86 11.10
CA GLN A 2 -10.30 26.61 11.78
C GLN A 2 -9.30 26.12 10.73
N THR A 3 -8.09 26.66 10.82
CA THR A 3 -6.99 26.51 9.88
C THR A 3 -6.57 25.05 9.73
N LEU A 4 -6.82 24.47 8.55
CA LEU A 4 -6.22 23.23 8.05
C LEU A 4 -4.74 23.48 7.75
N ASN A 5 -3.88 23.45 8.76
CA ASN A 5 -2.44 23.39 8.52
C ASN A 5 -1.71 22.85 9.76
N ASP A 6 -1.86 21.54 10.00
CA ASP A 6 -0.89 20.77 10.77
C ASP A 6 -0.18 19.77 9.84
N LYS A 7 0.43 20.31 8.77
CA LYS A 7 1.20 19.55 7.76
C LYS A 7 2.65 19.31 8.17
N THR A 8 3.02 19.63 9.41
CA THR A 8 4.41 19.67 9.87
C THR A 8 4.92 18.36 10.47
N ASN A 9 4.06 17.37 10.70
CA ASN A 9 4.48 16.06 11.21
C ASN A 9 3.81 14.91 10.44
N VAL A 10 4.27 14.68 9.20
CA VAL A 10 3.85 13.56 8.37
C VAL A 10 5.07 12.74 7.94
N ILE A 11 4.87 11.45 7.69
CA ILE A 11 5.98 10.54 7.39
C ILE A 11 6.50 10.80 5.96
N PRO A 12 7.81 10.97 5.72
CA PRO A 12 8.34 10.97 4.36
C PRO A 12 8.05 9.62 3.70
N VAL A 13 7.42 9.60 2.52
CA VAL A 13 6.94 8.34 1.89
C VAL A 13 8.07 7.32 1.66
N VAL A 14 9.26 7.77 1.28
CA VAL A 14 10.44 6.90 1.12
C VAL A 14 10.82 6.26 2.45
N ALA A 15 10.85 7.03 3.54
CA ALA A 15 11.13 6.50 4.87
C ALA A 15 10.03 5.54 5.36
N ALA A 16 8.76 5.84 5.07
CA ALA A 16 7.63 4.98 5.39
C ALA A 16 7.77 3.60 4.73
N LEU A 17 8.14 3.58 3.44
CA LEU A 17 8.37 2.37 2.66
C LEU A 17 9.67 1.66 3.04
N GLN A 18 10.72 2.39 3.43
CA GLN A 18 11.97 1.79 3.91
C GLN A 18 11.72 0.91 5.15
N VAL A 19 10.91 1.39 6.10
CA VAL A 19 10.54 0.61 7.30
C VAL A 19 9.86 -0.73 6.92
N LEU A 20 9.02 -0.74 5.88
CA LEU A 20 8.43 -1.97 5.34
C LEU A 20 9.48 -2.84 4.64
N ALA A 21 10.32 -2.24 3.80
CA ALA A 21 11.35 -2.93 3.06
C ALA A 21 12.34 -3.66 3.98
N ASP A 22 12.71 -3.04 5.11
CA ASP A 22 13.60 -3.63 6.13
C ASP A 22 12.99 -4.83 6.86
N ARG A 23 11.65 -4.91 6.93
CA ARG A 23 10.91 -5.94 7.69
C ARG A 23 10.28 -7.01 6.79
N CYS A 24 10.30 -6.81 5.49
CA CYS A 24 9.70 -7.74 4.54
C CYS A 24 10.49 -9.07 4.52
N CYS A 25 9.81 -10.21 4.70
CA CYS A 25 10.47 -11.52 4.65
C CYS A 25 10.61 -11.99 3.20
N ASP A 26 11.62 -12.82 2.90
CA ASP A 26 11.92 -13.25 1.52
C ASP A 26 10.81 -14.05 0.85
N ASN A 27 9.90 -14.63 1.63
CA ASN A 27 8.78 -15.43 1.14
C ASN A 27 7.48 -14.61 0.92
N GLN A 28 7.48 -13.32 1.25
CA GLN A 28 6.33 -12.42 1.15
C GLN A 28 6.18 -11.84 -0.26
N ILE A 29 4.94 -11.87 -0.77
CA ILE A 29 4.57 -11.25 -2.04
C ILE A 29 4.25 -9.76 -1.79
N VAL A 30 4.79 -8.86 -2.61
CA VAL A 30 4.51 -7.42 -2.49
C VAL A 30 3.90 -6.93 -3.79
N VAL A 31 2.69 -6.39 -3.73
CA VAL A 31 2.00 -5.77 -4.85
C VAL A 31 1.98 -4.27 -4.65
N THR A 32 2.53 -3.54 -5.61
CA THR A 32 2.57 -2.07 -5.61
C THR A 32 1.81 -1.53 -6.80
N ASN A 33 1.29 -0.31 -6.68
CA ASN A 33 0.60 0.39 -7.75
C ASN A 33 0.95 1.88 -7.81
N GLN A 34 0.93 2.44 -9.02
CA GLN A 34 1.16 3.86 -9.30
C GLN A 34 2.43 4.39 -8.60
N GLY A 35 2.29 5.36 -7.69
CA GLY A 35 3.43 5.99 -7.04
C GLY A 35 4.31 4.99 -6.28
N SER A 36 3.71 4.07 -5.52
CA SER A 36 4.46 3.05 -4.76
C SER A 36 5.27 2.12 -5.67
N ALA A 37 4.79 1.84 -6.89
CA ALA A 37 5.47 1.01 -7.86
C ALA A 37 6.74 1.67 -8.44
N ARG A 38 6.89 2.98 -8.29
CA ARG A 38 8.09 3.74 -8.69
C ARG A 38 9.13 3.83 -7.57
N ILE A 39 8.68 3.87 -6.32
CA ILE A 39 9.58 3.98 -5.15
C ILE A 39 10.07 2.61 -4.69
N TRP A 40 9.19 1.63 -4.53
CA TRP A 40 9.54 0.32 -3.96
C TRP A 40 10.73 -0.37 -4.65
N PRO A 41 10.82 -0.44 -5.99
CA PRO A 41 11.94 -1.10 -6.66
C PRO A 41 13.30 -0.41 -6.42
N GLN A 42 13.33 0.80 -5.85
CA GLN A 42 14.58 1.48 -5.49
C GLN A 42 15.06 1.06 -4.09
N LEU A 43 14.13 0.65 -3.23
CA LEU A 43 14.40 0.21 -1.86
C LEU A 43 14.68 -1.30 -1.82
N ARG A 44 13.91 -2.08 -2.57
CA ARG A 44 14.03 -3.54 -2.64
C ARG A 44 13.50 -4.07 -3.96
N ARG A 45 14.24 -5.01 -4.56
CA ARG A 45 13.81 -5.75 -5.76
C ARG A 45 13.91 -7.24 -5.51
N ARG A 46 12.79 -7.94 -5.65
CA ARG A 46 12.73 -9.40 -5.52
C ARG A 46 11.83 -10.02 -6.58
N PRO A 47 12.02 -11.30 -6.89
CA PRO A 47 11.14 -12.03 -7.81
C PRO A 47 9.65 -12.06 -7.40
N LEU A 48 9.35 -11.94 -6.10
CA LEU A 48 7.98 -11.90 -5.57
C LEU A 48 7.38 -10.48 -5.48
N ASP A 49 8.13 -9.46 -5.90
CA ASP A 49 7.61 -8.10 -5.98
C ASP A 49 6.93 -7.89 -7.33
N TRP A 50 5.67 -7.46 -7.29
CA TRP A 50 4.85 -7.16 -8.45
C TRP A 50 4.51 -5.67 -8.52
N HIS A 51 5.06 -4.99 -9.51
CA HIS A 51 4.85 -3.58 -9.77
C HIS A 51 3.79 -3.40 -10.84
N TYR A 52 2.52 -3.42 -10.41
CA TYR A 52 1.39 -3.26 -11.31
C TYR A 52 1.26 -1.79 -11.72
N ASN A 53 1.58 -1.48 -12.97
CA ASN A 53 1.50 -0.12 -13.50
C ASN A 53 1.02 -0.04 -14.97
N PRO A 54 -0.11 -0.67 -15.38
CA PRO A 54 -0.61 -0.52 -16.75
C PRO A 54 -1.48 0.73 -16.95
N SER A 55 -1.16 1.86 -16.30
CA SER A 55 -1.98 3.09 -16.30
C SER A 55 -3.37 2.97 -15.65
N THR A 56 -3.65 1.87 -14.94
CA THR A 56 -4.91 1.70 -14.20
C THR A 56 -4.70 2.04 -12.72
N MET A 57 -5.59 2.88 -12.19
CA MET A 57 -5.64 3.16 -10.75
C MET A 57 -6.41 2.03 -10.04
N SER A 58 -6.15 1.83 -8.75
CA SER A 58 -6.85 0.84 -7.89
C SER A 58 -6.50 -0.65 -8.04
N GLY A 59 -5.55 -1.04 -8.90
CA GLY A 59 -5.30 -2.46 -9.18
C GLY A 59 -4.58 -3.26 -8.09
N ALA A 60 -3.83 -2.61 -7.18
CA ALA A 60 -3.00 -3.32 -6.21
C ALA A 60 -3.80 -4.21 -5.24
N ILE A 61 -4.86 -3.68 -4.62
CA ILE A 61 -5.60 -4.40 -3.57
C ILE A 61 -6.32 -5.63 -4.15
N PRO A 62 -7.10 -5.53 -5.24
CA PRO A 62 -7.73 -6.71 -5.84
C PRO A 62 -6.74 -7.75 -6.35
N LEU A 63 -5.61 -7.33 -6.93
CA LEU A 63 -4.58 -8.25 -7.39
C LEU A 63 -3.91 -8.98 -6.23
N ALA A 64 -3.54 -8.24 -5.18
CA ALA A 64 -2.97 -8.81 -3.97
C ALA A 64 -3.94 -9.79 -3.29
N LEU A 65 -5.24 -9.50 -3.31
CA LEU A 65 -6.27 -10.41 -2.82
C LEU A 65 -6.28 -11.73 -3.60
N GLY A 66 -6.25 -11.67 -4.94
CA GLY A 66 -6.15 -12.87 -5.77
C GLY A 66 -4.91 -13.70 -5.45
N LEU A 67 -3.77 -13.05 -5.23
CA LEU A 67 -2.52 -13.71 -4.84
C LEU A 67 -2.60 -14.31 -3.43
N ALA A 68 -3.22 -13.62 -2.47
CA ALA A 68 -3.40 -14.09 -1.11
C ALA A 68 -4.25 -15.38 -1.07
N LEU A 69 -5.34 -15.41 -1.85
CA LEU A 69 -6.20 -16.59 -1.99
C LEU A 69 -5.50 -17.74 -2.72
N ALA A 70 -4.71 -17.45 -3.75
CA ALA A 70 -3.96 -18.45 -4.51
C ALA A 70 -2.73 -19.00 -3.77
N GLN A 71 -2.19 -18.23 -2.82
CA GLN A 71 -0.97 -18.54 -2.07
C GLN A 71 -1.21 -18.42 -0.56
N PRO A 72 -2.09 -19.24 0.05
CA PRO A 72 -2.52 -19.08 1.44
C PRO A 72 -1.39 -19.25 2.48
N GLN A 73 -0.24 -19.81 2.07
CA GLN A 73 0.94 -20.02 2.92
C GLN A 73 1.94 -18.86 2.87
N ARG A 74 1.68 -17.83 2.05
CA ARG A 74 2.55 -16.66 1.89
C ARG A 74 1.83 -15.42 2.40
N GLU A 75 2.53 -14.59 3.15
CA GLU A 75 2.05 -13.24 3.43
C GLU A 75 2.04 -12.42 2.14
N VAL A 76 1.03 -11.57 1.98
CA VAL A 76 0.86 -10.68 0.84
C VAL A 76 0.69 -9.25 1.32
N LEU A 77 1.47 -8.35 0.75
CA LEU A 77 1.46 -6.93 1.05
C LEU A 77 0.94 -6.15 -0.16
N ALA A 78 -0.19 -5.46 -0.03
CA ALA A 78 -0.71 -4.54 -1.02
C ALA A 78 -0.36 -3.10 -0.62
N ILE A 79 0.45 -2.40 -1.41
CA ILE A 79 0.79 -0.99 -1.18
C ILE A 79 0.04 -0.15 -2.19
N SER A 80 -0.81 0.76 -1.70
CA SER A 80 -1.66 1.61 -2.54
C SER A 80 -1.73 3.03 -2.00
N GLY A 81 -1.99 4.00 -2.87
CA GLY A 81 -2.27 5.38 -2.47
C GLY A 81 -3.75 5.61 -2.15
N ASP A 82 -4.06 6.62 -1.34
CA ASP A 82 -5.43 7.04 -0.99
C ASP A 82 -6.30 7.27 -2.24
N GLY A 83 -5.78 7.95 -3.26
CA GLY A 83 -6.48 8.17 -4.51
C GLY A 83 -6.83 6.88 -5.27
N SER A 84 -5.97 5.85 -5.19
CA SER A 84 -6.27 4.53 -5.77
C SER A 84 -7.31 3.78 -4.95
N LEU A 85 -7.28 3.89 -3.62
CA LEU A 85 -8.30 3.27 -2.77
C LEU A 85 -9.69 3.88 -3.01
N LEU A 86 -9.79 5.20 -3.16
CA LEU A 86 -11.07 5.89 -3.42
C LEU A 86 -11.76 5.39 -4.69
N MET A 87 -10.99 5.06 -5.72
CA MET A 87 -11.52 4.53 -6.98
C MET A 87 -12.00 3.07 -6.88
N SER A 88 -11.58 2.32 -5.85
CA SER A 88 -12.06 0.97 -5.58
C SER A 88 -12.32 0.74 -4.10
N LEU A 89 -13.10 1.64 -3.48
CA LEU A 89 -13.34 1.58 -2.03
C LEU A 89 -14.04 0.28 -1.60
N GLY A 90 -14.90 -0.26 -2.46
CA GLY A 90 -15.57 -1.55 -2.24
C GLY A 90 -14.61 -2.75 -2.09
N SER A 91 -13.36 -2.62 -2.53
CA SER A 91 -12.35 -3.67 -2.34
C SER A 91 -12.10 -4.01 -0.87
N LEU A 92 -12.32 -3.07 0.06
CA LEU A 92 -12.21 -3.34 1.49
C LEU A 92 -13.20 -4.42 1.95
N VAL A 93 -14.46 -4.32 1.50
CA VAL A 93 -15.51 -5.31 1.81
C VAL A 93 -15.18 -6.65 1.14
N THR A 94 -14.67 -6.61 -0.10
CA THR A 94 -14.28 -7.83 -0.83
C THR A 94 -13.14 -8.57 -0.13
N VAL A 95 -12.13 -7.85 0.39
CA VAL A 95 -11.02 -8.46 1.14
C VAL A 95 -11.55 -9.20 2.36
N VAL A 96 -12.35 -8.54 3.20
CA VAL A 96 -12.91 -9.18 4.40
C VAL A 96 -13.83 -10.35 4.03
N GLY A 97 -14.75 -10.14 3.08
CA GLY A 97 -15.73 -11.16 2.66
C GLY A 97 -15.13 -12.40 1.99
N SER A 98 -13.89 -12.31 1.51
CA SER A 98 -13.16 -13.46 0.94
C SER A 98 -12.64 -14.45 1.98
N GLY A 99 -12.50 -14.03 3.24
CA GLY A 99 -11.87 -14.82 4.30
C GLY A 99 -10.33 -14.90 4.22
N ALA A 100 -9.67 -14.13 3.36
CA ALA A 100 -8.21 -14.09 3.30
C ALA A 100 -7.60 -13.52 4.60
N THR A 101 -6.73 -14.29 5.26
CA THR A 101 -6.10 -13.90 6.55
C THR A 101 -4.63 -13.46 6.42
N ASN A 102 -4.03 -13.68 5.25
CA ASN A 102 -2.62 -13.44 4.94
C ASN A 102 -2.38 -12.16 4.13
N LEU A 103 -3.34 -11.24 4.08
CA LEU A 103 -3.25 -9.98 3.33
C LEU A 103 -3.11 -8.76 4.25
N THR A 104 -2.10 -7.95 4.00
CA THR A 104 -1.93 -6.60 4.58
C THR A 104 -2.13 -5.55 3.50
N VAL A 105 -3.08 -4.64 3.69
CA VAL A 105 -3.25 -3.44 2.88
C VAL A 105 -2.56 -2.27 3.57
N VAL A 106 -1.53 -1.71 2.92
CA VAL A 106 -0.88 -0.47 3.32
C VAL A 106 -1.38 0.66 2.44
N LEU A 107 -2.03 1.65 3.06
CA LEU A 107 -2.46 2.88 2.43
C LEU A 107 -1.45 3.98 2.67
N LEU A 108 -0.88 4.53 1.59
CA LEU A 108 -0.11 5.77 1.60
C LEU A 108 -1.07 6.94 1.39
N ASP A 109 -1.30 7.72 2.45
CA ASP A 109 -2.27 8.81 2.45
C ASP A 109 -1.55 10.17 2.50
N ASN A 110 -1.39 10.78 1.32
CA ASN A 110 -0.90 12.15 1.15
C ASN A 110 -2.03 13.12 0.77
N GLY A 111 -3.24 12.62 0.49
CA GLY A 111 -4.36 13.42 0.00
C GLY A 111 -4.19 13.96 -1.43
N LEU A 112 -3.28 13.41 -2.24
CA LEU A 112 -2.92 13.96 -3.56
C LEU A 112 -2.86 12.89 -4.67
N TYR A 113 -3.38 13.23 -5.85
CA TYR A 113 -3.12 12.49 -7.09
C TYR A 113 -1.78 12.88 -7.72
N GLU A 114 -0.65 12.52 -7.07
CA GLU A 114 0.68 13.03 -7.45
C GLU A 114 1.12 12.61 -8.87
N VAL A 115 0.70 11.45 -9.36
CA VAL A 115 1.06 10.98 -10.71
C VAL A 115 0.41 11.81 -11.82
N THR A 116 -0.72 12.48 -11.56
CA THR A 116 -1.49 13.24 -12.56
C THR A 116 -1.38 14.77 -12.41
N GLY A 117 -0.46 15.25 -11.57
CA GLY A 117 -0.23 16.68 -11.36
C GLY A 117 -0.52 17.19 -9.94
N GLY A 118 -0.74 16.31 -8.97
CA GLY A 118 -0.77 16.68 -7.55
C GLY A 118 -2.06 17.39 -7.10
N GLN A 119 -3.18 17.13 -7.76
CA GLN A 119 -4.48 17.63 -7.35
C GLN A 119 -4.94 16.95 -6.05
N GLU A 120 -5.61 17.68 -5.18
CA GLU A 120 -6.19 17.11 -3.96
C GLU A 120 -7.22 16.03 -4.27
N THR A 121 -7.16 14.92 -3.53
CA THR A 121 -8.20 13.90 -3.58
C THR A 121 -9.49 14.44 -2.96
N PRO A 122 -10.67 13.93 -3.36
CA PRO A 122 -11.93 14.33 -2.74
C PRO A 122 -11.95 14.10 -1.22
N ALA A 123 -11.24 13.06 -0.75
CA ALA A 123 -11.12 12.73 0.66
C ALA A 123 -10.33 13.75 1.47
N ALA A 124 -9.31 14.40 0.87
CA ALA A 124 -8.52 15.43 1.54
C ALA A 124 -9.39 16.62 1.99
N ARG A 125 -10.50 16.89 1.29
CA ARG A 125 -11.42 18.00 1.59
C ARG A 125 -12.36 17.74 2.77
N VAL A 126 -12.56 16.47 3.12
CA VAL A 126 -13.52 16.05 4.15
C VAL A 126 -12.88 15.23 5.27
N ALA A 127 -11.55 15.08 5.26
CA ALA A 127 -10.77 14.35 6.25
C ALA A 127 -11.30 12.93 6.51
N VAL A 128 -11.33 12.10 5.46
CA VAL A 128 -11.81 10.70 5.57
C VAL A 128 -10.98 9.90 6.58
N ASP A 129 -11.68 9.16 7.45
CA ASP A 129 -11.11 8.15 8.33
C ASP A 129 -11.03 6.79 7.60
N TYR A 130 -9.94 6.55 6.85
CA TYR A 130 -9.78 5.29 6.11
C TYR A 130 -9.59 4.08 7.04
N ALA A 131 -8.95 4.25 8.20
CA ALA A 131 -8.79 3.16 9.18
C ALA A 131 -10.15 2.79 9.81
N GLY A 132 -11.00 3.79 10.05
CA GLY A 132 -12.39 3.62 10.44
C GLY A 132 -13.22 2.93 9.37
N LEU A 133 -13.08 3.32 8.09
CA LEU A 133 -13.74 2.63 6.97
C LEU A 133 -13.33 1.16 6.87
N ALA A 134 -12.04 0.85 7.00
CA ALA A 134 -11.55 -0.53 7.01
C ALA A 134 -12.10 -1.31 8.21
N ARG A 135 -12.15 -0.71 9.39
CA ARG A 135 -12.75 -1.32 10.58
C ARG A 135 -14.24 -1.60 10.38
N ALA A 136 -14.99 -0.64 9.81
CA ALA A 136 -16.40 -0.79 9.51
C ALA A 136 -16.66 -1.84 8.41
N ALA A 137 -15.72 -2.04 7.48
CA ALA A 137 -15.77 -3.12 6.51
C ALA A 137 -15.49 -4.51 7.12
N GLY A 138 -14.97 -4.57 8.36
CA GLY A 138 -14.75 -5.81 9.12
C GLY A 138 -13.29 -6.27 9.20
N PHE A 139 -12.31 -5.42 8.89
CA PHE A 139 -10.90 -5.77 9.12
C PHE A 139 -10.66 -6.00 10.63
N PRO A 140 -10.13 -7.17 11.04
CA PRO A 140 -9.85 -7.45 12.45
C PRO A 140 -8.72 -6.60 13.02
N SER A 141 -7.80 -6.16 12.16
CA SER A 141 -6.63 -5.37 12.55
C SER A 141 -6.53 -4.12 11.70
N THR A 142 -6.62 -2.96 12.34
CA THR A 142 -6.41 -1.66 11.71
C THR A 142 -5.43 -0.80 12.50
N ALA A 143 -4.55 -0.09 11.80
CA ALA A 143 -3.58 0.83 12.41
C ALA A 143 -3.42 2.09 11.56
N GLU A 144 -3.08 3.21 12.20
CA GLU A 144 -2.75 4.48 11.55
C GLU A 144 -1.47 5.03 12.16
N PHE A 145 -0.59 5.58 11.32
CA PHE A 145 0.64 6.25 11.73
C PHE A 145 0.80 7.59 11.02
N ARG A 146 1.18 8.62 11.79
CA ARG A 146 1.52 9.97 11.31
C ARG A 146 2.97 10.34 11.58
N ASP A 147 3.59 9.67 12.55
CA ASP A 147 4.94 9.92 13.00
C ASP A 147 5.87 8.77 12.59
N LEU A 148 7.06 9.12 12.09
CA LEU A 148 8.03 8.13 11.61
C LEU A 148 8.60 7.29 12.76
N ALA A 149 8.86 7.88 13.92
CA ALA A 149 9.43 7.18 15.06
C ALA A 149 8.42 6.16 15.63
N ASP A 150 7.14 6.54 15.72
CA ASP A 150 6.06 5.61 16.11
C ASP A 150 5.92 4.45 15.10
N TRP A 151 5.97 4.77 13.80
CA TRP A 151 5.96 3.75 12.75
C TRP A 151 7.16 2.80 12.87
N GLN A 152 8.38 3.31 13.04
CA GLN A 152 9.59 2.51 13.23
C GLN A 152 9.51 1.61 14.47
N ALA A 153 8.96 2.13 15.57
CA ALA A 153 8.85 1.40 16.83
C ALA A 153 7.85 0.25 16.74
N ARG A 154 6.72 0.43 16.04
CA ARG A 154 5.57 -0.49 16.10
C ARG A 154 5.29 -1.28 14.84
N ALA A 155 5.98 -1.00 13.73
CA ALA A 155 5.74 -1.68 12.44
C ALA A 155 5.80 -3.20 12.57
N THR A 156 6.79 -3.73 13.30
CA THR A 156 6.95 -5.17 13.50
C THR A 156 5.73 -5.80 14.17
N ASP A 157 5.23 -5.17 15.23
CA ASP A 157 4.10 -5.69 16.01
C ASP A 157 2.79 -5.63 15.21
N VAL A 158 2.57 -4.51 14.51
CA VAL A 158 1.35 -4.33 13.70
C VAL A 158 1.31 -5.28 12.51
N LEU A 159 2.46 -5.54 11.87
CA LEU A 159 2.56 -6.52 10.78
C LEU A 159 2.33 -7.96 11.26
N ALA A 160 2.53 -8.25 12.55
CA ALA A 160 2.32 -9.56 13.16
C ALA A 160 0.89 -9.80 13.67
N LEU A 161 0.00 -8.79 13.64
CA LEU A 161 -1.40 -8.93 14.08
C LEU A 161 -2.17 -9.96 13.21
N PRO A 162 -3.31 -10.50 13.67
CA PRO A 162 -4.17 -11.33 12.83
C PRO A 162 -4.68 -10.57 11.59
N GLY A 163 -4.64 -11.19 10.41
CA GLY A 163 -5.15 -10.57 9.18
C GLY A 163 -6.60 -10.93 8.84
N PRO A 164 -7.18 -10.26 7.82
CA PRO A 164 -6.53 -9.26 6.98
C PRO A 164 -6.28 -7.95 7.74
N ARG A 165 -5.22 -7.23 7.36
CA ARG A 165 -4.73 -6.04 8.08
C ARG A 165 -4.89 -4.81 7.21
N PHE A 166 -5.25 -3.68 7.82
CA PHE A 166 -5.26 -2.39 7.13
C PHE A 166 -4.40 -1.38 7.90
N ILE A 167 -3.36 -0.87 7.25
CA ILE A 167 -2.42 0.08 7.85
C ILE A 167 -2.45 1.35 7.02
N ARG A 168 -2.85 2.46 7.64
CA ARG A 168 -2.75 3.79 7.04
C ARG A 168 -1.46 4.47 7.48
N LEU A 169 -0.65 4.89 6.51
CA LEU A 169 0.51 5.73 6.72
C LEU A 169 0.19 7.10 6.15
N VAL A 170 0.07 8.10 7.02
CA VAL A 170 -0.10 9.49 6.61
C VAL A 170 1.26 10.03 6.20
N VAL A 171 1.41 10.29 4.91
CA VAL A 171 2.70 10.62 4.30
C VAL A 171 2.70 12.00 3.68
N GLY A 172 3.89 12.61 3.61
CA GLY A 172 4.10 13.86 2.89
C GLY A 172 4.09 13.67 1.38
N ALA A 173 3.79 14.75 0.65
CA ALA A 173 3.91 14.81 -0.80
C ALA A 173 5.36 14.58 -1.24
N ALA A 174 5.56 13.85 -2.34
CA ALA A 174 6.87 13.52 -2.87
C ALA A 174 6.90 13.57 -4.41
N PRO A 175 6.60 14.73 -5.04
CA PRO A 175 6.35 14.81 -6.47
C PRO A 175 7.55 14.39 -7.33
N HIS A 176 8.78 14.58 -6.84
CA HIS A 176 9.99 14.18 -7.56
C HIS A 176 10.23 12.67 -7.54
N GLU A 177 9.88 11.98 -6.44
CA GLU A 177 10.09 10.53 -6.30
C GLU A 177 9.23 9.74 -7.29
N TYR A 178 8.09 10.28 -7.70
CA TYR A 178 7.17 9.62 -8.62
C TYR A 178 7.49 9.82 -10.11
N LEU A 179 8.53 10.61 -10.45
CA LEU A 179 8.87 10.92 -11.85
C LEU A 179 10.16 10.24 -12.33
N THR A 180 10.94 9.63 -11.44
CA THR A 180 12.35 9.29 -11.70
C THR A 180 12.59 7.87 -12.22
N SER A 181 11.60 6.98 -12.21
CA SER A 181 11.83 5.56 -12.53
C SER A 181 10.80 4.92 -13.45
N SER A 182 11.27 4.08 -14.37
CA SER A 182 10.45 3.10 -15.09
C SER A 182 10.42 1.77 -14.34
N THR A 183 9.23 1.17 -14.27
CA THR A 183 9.04 -0.23 -13.84
C THR A 183 9.38 -1.18 -14.99
N PRO A 184 9.93 -2.38 -14.72
CA PRO A 184 10.17 -3.39 -15.76
C PRO A 184 8.89 -3.74 -16.53
N PRO A 185 8.98 -4.21 -17.79
CA PRO A 185 7.81 -4.65 -18.55
C PRO A 185 6.99 -5.71 -17.78
N LEU A 186 5.66 -5.62 -17.86
CA LEU A 186 4.76 -6.52 -17.12
C LEU A 186 4.98 -8.00 -17.46
N ALA A 187 5.35 -8.30 -18.72
CA ALA A 187 5.65 -9.66 -19.16
C ALA A 187 6.88 -10.26 -18.43
N GLU A 188 7.92 -9.46 -18.20
CA GLU A 188 9.12 -9.88 -17.47
C GLU A 188 8.80 -10.11 -15.99
N GLN A 189 8.02 -9.20 -15.40
CA GLN A 189 7.53 -9.37 -14.03
C GLN A 189 6.67 -10.64 -13.88
N LEU A 190 5.81 -10.95 -14.85
CA LEU A 190 5.01 -12.18 -14.91
C LEU A 190 5.85 -13.44 -14.93
N ALA A 191 6.87 -13.47 -15.78
CA ALA A 191 7.79 -14.60 -15.85
C ALA A 191 8.53 -14.80 -14.52
N GLY A 192 9.06 -13.72 -13.93
CA GLY A 192 9.75 -13.76 -12.64
C GLY A 192 8.86 -14.23 -11.48
N LEU A 193 7.64 -13.69 -11.40
CA LEU A 193 6.69 -14.08 -10.36
C LEU A 193 6.28 -15.54 -10.47
N ARG A 194 5.99 -16.04 -11.67
CA ARG A 194 5.63 -17.45 -11.89
C ARG A 194 6.73 -18.40 -11.41
N LEU A 195 7.97 -18.14 -11.85
CA LEU A 195 9.13 -18.92 -11.42
C LEU A 195 9.29 -18.92 -9.90
N ALA A 196 9.14 -17.75 -9.25
CA ALA A 196 9.26 -17.62 -7.80
C ALA A 196 8.12 -18.30 -7.01
N LEU A 197 6.95 -18.44 -7.63
CA LEU A 197 5.82 -19.19 -7.09
C LEU A 197 5.88 -20.69 -7.41
N GLY A 198 6.87 -21.16 -8.19
CA GLY A 198 7.01 -22.55 -8.60
C GLY A 198 6.01 -23.00 -9.67
N GLN A 199 5.54 -22.06 -10.51
CA GLN A 199 4.65 -22.30 -11.66
C GLN A 199 5.37 -22.24 -13.00
#